data_AF-A0A382RRV7-F1
#
_entry.id   AF-A0A382RRV7-F1
#
_cell.length_a   1.000
_cell.length_b   1.000
_cell.length_c   1.000
_cell.angle_alpha   90.00
_cell.angle_beta   90.00
_cell.angle_gamma   90.00
#
_symmetry.space_group_name_H-M   'P 1'
#
loop_
_entity.id
_entity.type
_entity.pdbx_description
1 polymer ?
#
loop_
_entity_poly.entity_id
_entity_poly.type
_entity_poly.pdbx_seq_one_letter_code
_entity_poly.pdbx_strand_id
1 'polypeptide(L)' 'MVYTLGEIAEEFGLVLVGDAQIPISGIAALSDAKTGDLAF' A
#
# COMPACT_ATOMS: atom_id res chain seq x y z
N MET A 1 -5.11 12.96 -1.83
CA MET A 1 -5.50 12.03 -0.75
C MET A 1 -4.37 11.02 -0.63
N VAL A 2 -3.88 10.78 0.59
CA VAL A 2 -2.89 9.74 0.88
C VAL A 2 -3.68 8.60 1.51
N TYR A 3 -3.57 7.39 0.97
CA TYR A 3 -4.20 6.21 1.53
C TYR A 3 -3.18 5.46 2.39
N THR A 4 -3.64 4.84 3.46
CA THR A 4 -2.82 3.94 4.27
C THR A 4 -2.98 2.49 3.81
N LEU A 5 -2.02 1.61 4.12
CA LEU A 5 -2.15 0.18 3.85
C LEU A 5 -3.40 -0.43 4.48
N GLY A 6 -3.81 0.04 5.67
CA GLY A 6 -5.03 -0.41 6.34
C GLY A 6 -6.29 -0.10 5.55
N GLU A 7 -6.43 1.15 5.09
CA GLU A 7 -7.58 1.58 4.28
C GLU A 7 -7.68 0.80 2.97
N ILE A 8 -6.53 0.57 2.32
CA ILE A 8 -6.48 -0.23 1.08
C ILE A 8 -6.87 -1.68 1.37
N ALA A 9 -6.36 -2.28 2.44
CA ALA A 9 -6.70 -3.65 2.80
C ALA A 9 -8.21 -3.80 3.12
N GLU A 10 -8.81 -2.83 3.82
CA GLU A 10 -10.24 -2.82 4.11
C GLU A 10 -11.09 -2.69 2.84
N GLU A 11 -10.75 -1.75 1.95
CA GLU A 11 -11.48 -1.50 0.70
C GLU A 11 -11.52 -2.73 -0.21
N PHE A 12 -10.41 -3.46 -0.29
CA PHE A 12 -10.28 -4.63 -1.17
C PHE A 12 -10.50 -5.98 -0.45
N GLY A 13 -10.86 -5.97 0.84
CA GLY A 13 -11.10 -7.19 1.62
C GLY A 13 -9.85 -8.08 1.75
N LEU A 14 -8.66 -7.47 1.83
CA LEU A 14 -7.37 -8.14 1.92
C LEU A 14 -6.97 -8.38 3.37
N VAL A 15 -6.16 -9.42 3.58
CA VAL A 15 -5.50 -9.63 4.88
C VAL A 15 -4.20 -8.83 4.91
N LEU A 16 -4.14 -7.80 5.75
CA LEU A 16 -2.91 -7.05 5.98
C LEU A 16 -2.01 -7.77 6.99
N VAL A 17 -0.74 -7.95 6.61
CA VAL A 17 0.33 -8.41 7.51
C VAL A 17 1.38 -7.32 7.59
N GLY A 18 1.46 -6.61 8.72
CA GLY A 18 2.40 -5.50 8.92
C GLY A 18 1.73 -4.26 9.52
N ASP A 19 2.33 -3.09 9.29
CA ASP A 19 1.86 -1.82 9.82
C ASP A 19 0.78 -1.18 8.92
N ALA A 20 -0.42 -1.04 9.46
CA ALA A 20 -1.57 -0.45 8.78
C ALA A 20 -1.46 1.06 8.56
N GLN A 21 -0.58 1.75 9.28
CA GLN A 21 -0.44 3.21 9.23
C GLN A 21 0.50 3.69 8.12
N ILE A 22 1.15 2.77 7.39
CA ILE A 22 2.06 3.14 6.31
C ILE A 22 1.30 3.89 5.21
N PRO A 23 1.70 5.14 4.89
CA PRO A 23 1.10 5.90 3.82
C PRO A 23 1.59 5.40 2.45
N ILE A 24 0.66 5.30 1.51
CA ILE A 24 0.89 4.91 0.13
C ILE A 24 0.65 6.12 -0.78
N SER A 25 1.66 6.39 -1.61
CA SER A 25 1.72 7.52 -2.53
C SER A 25 1.63 7.12 -3.99
N GLY A 26 1.75 5.83 -4.32
CA GLY A 26 1.79 5.37 -5.71
C GLY A 26 1.66 3.86 -5.86
N ILE A 27 1.65 3.43 -7.12
CA ILE A 27 1.70 2.04 -7.54
C ILE A 27 2.84 1.92 -8.54
N ALA A 28 3.70 0.90 -8.39
CA ALA A 28 4.83 0.69 -9.28
C ALA A 28 5.13 -0.80 -9.45
N ALA A 29 5.76 -1.17 -10.56
CA ALA A 29 6.30 -2.53 -10.72
C ALA A 29 7.43 -2.78 -9.71
N LEU A 30 7.64 -4.05 -9.32
CA LEU A 30 8.69 -4.44 -8.37
C LEU A 30 10.09 -3.90 -8.72
N SER A 31 10.41 -3.77 -10.01
CA SER A 31 11.69 -3.24 -10.49
C SER A 31 11.89 -1.75 -10.19
N ASP A 32 10.82 -0.98 -10.15
CA ASP A 32 10.83 0.49 -10.14
C ASP A 32 10.24 1.08 -8.85
N ALA A 33 9.75 0.22 -7.96
CA ALA A 33 9.08 0.60 -6.73
C ALA A 33 10.02 1.34 -5.76
N LYS A 34 9.49 2.41 -5.18
CA LYS A 34 10.15 3.20 -4.15
C LYS A 34 9.39 3.11 -2.84
N THR A 35 10.00 3.60 -1.76
CA THR A 35 9.31 3.71 -0.47
C THR A 35 8.02 4.51 -0.62
N GLY A 36 6.91 3.92 -0.21
CA GLY A 36 5.57 4.51 -0.35
C GLY A 36 4.79 4.01 -1.58
N ASP A 37 5.38 3.20 -2.45
CA ASP A 37 4.66 2.56 -3.54
C ASP A 37 4.10 1.19 -3.12
N LEU A 38 2.89 0.89 -3.57
CA LEU A 38 2.39 -0.48 -3.64
C LEU A 38 2.95 -1.16 -4.88
N ALA A 39 3.59 -2.31 -4.69
CA ALA A 39 4.13 -3.11 -5.77
C ALA A 39 3.47 -4.48 -5.85
N PHE A 40 3.27 -4.95 -7.09
CA PHE A 40 2.78 -6.29 -7.42
C PHE A 40 3.42 -6.76 -8.73
#